data_AF-A0A1M5IFU9-F1
#
_entry.id   AF-A0A1M5IFU9-F1
#
_cell.length_a   1.000
_cell.length_b   1.000
_cell.length_c   1.000
_cell.angle_alpha   90.00
_cell.angle_beta   90.00
_cell.angle_gamma   90.00
#
_symmetry.space_group_name_H-M   'P 1'
#
loop_
_entity.id
_entity.type
_entity.pdbx_description
1 polymer ?
#
loop_
_entity_poly.entity_id
_entity_poly.type
_entity_poly.pdbx_seq_one_letter_code
_entity_poly.pdbx_strand_id
1 'polypeptide(L)' 'MRSLLLVASAVLAFAATLTVETTDANAVVCARGVYRAGCAGARGAVVVRRAPVVAACRTVLVNGVWVRRCV' A
#
# COMPACT_ATOMS: atom_id res chain seq x y z
N MET A 1 -38.73 27.91 -5.93
CA MET A 1 -37.60 28.71 -5.37
C MET A 1 -36.83 27.93 -4.31
N ARG A 2 -37.51 27.49 -3.23
CA ARG A 2 -36.93 26.69 -2.14
C ARG A 2 -36.27 25.37 -2.61
N SER A 3 -36.92 24.65 -3.52
CA SER A 3 -36.42 23.39 -4.09
C SER A 3 -35.16 23.56 -4.94
N LEU A 4 -35.07 24.63 -5.73
CA LEU A 4 -33.89 24.96 -6.53
C LEU A 4 -32.68 25.25 -5.63
N LEU A 5 -32.89 25.96 -4.51
CA LEU A 5 -31.84 26.23 -3.53
C LEU A 5 -31.34 24.94 -2.85
N LEU A 6 -32.23 23.99 -2.57
CA LEU A 6 -31.85 22.69 -2.00
C LEU A 6 -31.03 21.85 -2.97
N VAL A 7 -31.44 21.77 -4.24
CA VAL A 7 -30.68 21.03 -5.28
C VAL A 7 -29.31 21.66 -5.50
N ALA A 8 -29.22 22.99 -5.59
CA ALA A 8 -27.94 23.67 -5.75
C ALA A 8 -26.99 23.38 -4.57
N SER A 9 -27.50 23.43 -3.33
CA SER A 9 -26.70 23.12 -2.14
C SER A 9 -26.21 21.67 -2.10
N ALA A 10 -27.05 20.71 -2.52
CA ALA A 10 -26.66 19.30 -2.60
C ALA A 10 -25.58 19.05 -3.67
N VAL A 11 -25.72 19.67 -4.85
CA VAL A 11 -24.74 19.56 -5.93
C VAL A 11 -23.41 20.19 -5.53
N LEU A 12 -23.43 21.36 -4.88
CA LEU A 12 -22.24 22.02 -4.36
C LEU A 12 -21.53 21.19 -3.28
N ALA A 13 -22.29 20.61 -2.34
CA ALA A 13 -21.73 19.74 -1.32
C ALA A 13 -21.08 18.48 -1.92
N PHE A 14 -21.75 17.85 -2.89
CA PHE A 14 -21.24 16.68 -3.60
C PHE A 14 -19.96 16.99 -4.41
N ALA A 15 -19.95 18.10 -5.14
CA ALA A 15 -18.77 18.56 -5.88
C ALA A 15 -17.60 18.91 -4.94
N ALA A 16 -17.88 19.52 -3.79
CA ALA A 16 -16.87 19.81 -2.77
C ALA A 16 -16.25 18.50 -2.22
N THR A 17 -17.05 17.47 -1.95
CA THR A 17 -16.50 16.17 -1.48
C THR A 17 -15.59 15.50 -2.52
N LEU A 18 -15.94 15.57 -3.81
CA LEU A 18 -15.12 15.00 -4.90
C LEU A 18 -13.78 15.73 -5.12
N THR A 19 -13.65 16.98 -4.68
CA THR A 19 -12.42 17.78 -4.83
C THR A 19 -11.49 17.67 -3.63
N VAL A 20 -12.04 17.40 -2.45
CA VAL A 20 -11.28 17.33 -1.18
C VAL A 20 -10.77 15.91 -0.93
N GLU A 21 -11.55 14.88 -1.27
CA GLU A 21 -11.03 13.52 -1.36
C GLU A 21 -10.49 13.29 -2.77
N THR A 22 -9.19 13.52 -2.95
CA THR A 22 -8.45 12.78 -3.98
C THR A 22 -8.55 11.32 -3.59
N THR A 23 -9.58 10.64 -4.09
CA THR A 23 -9.54 9.18 -4.07
C THR A 23 -8.26 8.82 -4.82
N ASP A 24 -7.25 8.32 -4.12
CA ASP A 24 -6.12 7.59 -4.68
C ASP A 24 -6.63 6.26 -5.30
N ALA A 25 -7.81 6.29 -5.91
CA ALA A 25 -8.42 5.19 -6.61
C ALA A 25 -7.91 5.23 -8.04
N ASN A 26 -7.03 4.28 -8.34
CA ASN A 26 -6.85 3.65 -9.65
C ASN A 26 -5.70 4.11 -10.55
N ALA A 27 -4.68 4.81 -10.04
CA ALA A 27 -3.41 4.89 -10.78
C ALA A 27 -2.51 3.70 -10.46
N VAL A 28 -2.37 3.38 -9.15
CA VAL A 28 -1.56 2.27 -8.66
C VAL A 28 -2.11 1.76 -7.31
N VAL A 29 -2.62 0.53 -7.25
CA VAL A 29 -3.02 -0.16 -6.02
C VAL A 29 -1.83 -0.96 -5.50
N CYS A 30 -1.25 -0.54 -4.38
CA CYS A 30 -0.15 -1.24 -3.73
C CYS A 30 -0.63 -2.06 -2.52
N ALA A 31 -0.17 -3.31 -2.43
CA ALA A 31 -0.42 -4.20 -1.32
C ALA A 31 0.90 -4.77 -0.77
N ARG A 32 1.01 -4.84 0.57
CA ARG A 32 2.10 -5.52 1.28
C ARG A 32 1.58 -6.77 1.98
N GLY A 33 1.81 -7.92 1.36
CA GLY A 33 1.66 -9.22 2.00
C GLY A 33 2.97 -9.67 2.66
N VAL A 34 2.86 -10.69 3.50
CA VAL A 34 4.00 -11.29 4.23
C VAL A 34 5.02 -11.90 3.26
N TYR A 35 4.54 -12.69 2.29
CA TYR A 35 5.38 -13.39 1.32
C TYR A 35 5.56 -12.63 0.01
N ARG A 36 4.62 -11.74 -0.32
CA ARG A 36 4.65 -10.99 -1.58
C ARG A 36 4.17 -9.56 -1.36
N ALA A 37 4.84 -8.64 -2.01
CA ALA A 37 4.41 -7.25 -2.10
C ALA A 37 4.29 -6.88 -3.58
N GLY A 38 3.37 -5.99 -3.90
CA GLY A 38 3.17 -5.59 -5.28
C GLY A 38 2.30 -4.36 -5.43
N CYS A 39 2.32 -3.83 -6.64
CA CYS A 39 1.57 -2.65 -7.05
C CYS A 39 0.96 -2.91 -8.43
N ALA A 40 -0.31 -2.54 -8.62
CA ALA A 40 -1.04 -2.72 -9.87
C ALA A 40 -1.55 -1.39 -10.39
N GLY A 41 -1.24 -1.03 -11.63
CA GLY A 41 -1.67 0.22 -12.25
C GLY A 41 -2.06 0.07 -13.72
N ALA A 42 -2.40 1.20 -14.35
CA ALA A 42 -2.94 1.24 -15.71
C ALA A 42 -2.03 0.60 -16.80
N ARG A 43 -0.72 0.52 -16.56
CA ARG A 43 0.26 -0.07 -17.49
C ARG A 43 0.73 -1.47 -17.08
N GLY A 44 0.09 -2.09 -16.10
CA GLY A 44 0.41 -3.43 -15.62
C GLY A 44 0.66 -3.50 -14.12
N ALA A 45 0.99 -4.71 -13.65
CA ALA A 45 1.25 -4.99 -12.24
C ALA A 45 2.64 -5.58 -12.03
N VAL A 46 3.27 -5.20 -10.93
CA VAL A 46 4.53 -5.78 -10.47
C VAL A 46 4.30 -6.44 -9.12
N VAL A 47 4.72 -7.70 -9.02
CA VAL A 47 4.67 -8.46 -7.77
C VAL A 47 6.05 -9.05 -7.52
N VAL A 48 6.61 -8.77 -6.37
CA VAL A 48 7.87 -9.34 -5.90
C VAL A 48 7.61 -10.36 -4.80
N ARG A 49 8.39 -11.44 -4.80
CA ARG A 49 8.51 -12.27 -3.60
C ARG A 49 9.31 -11.48 -2.58
N ARG A 50 8.70 -11.24 -1.42
CA ARG A 50 9.43 -10.77 -0.27
C ARG A 50 10.24 -11.97 0.20
N ALA A 51 11.57 -11.83 0.19
CA ALA A 51 12.39 -12.77 0.94
C ALA A 51 11.81 -12.77 2.35
N PRO A 52 11.34 -13.91 2.87
CA PRO A 52 10.87 -13.93 4.23
C PRO A 52 12.04 -13.42 5.06
N VAL A 53 11.79 -12.40 5.87
CA VAL A 53 12.71 -12.01 6.94
C VAL A 53 12.58 -13.09 8.00
N VAL A 54 12.83 -14.35 7.62
CA VAL A 54 13.22 -15.36 8.58
C VAL A 54 14.51 -14.77 9.09
N ALA A 55 14.51 -14.34 10.35
CA ALA A 55 15.73 -13.95 11.03
C ALA A 55 16.75 -15.03 10.67
N ALA A 56 17.70 -14.68 9.81
CA ALA A 56 18.48 -15.68 9.11
C ALA A 56 19.50 -16.18 10.12
N CYS A 57 19.07 -17.11 10.96
CA CYS A 57 19.88 -17.71 11.99
C CYS A 57 20.91 -18.57 11.29
N ARG A 58 22.05 -17.96 10.96
CA ARG A 58 23.18 -18.63 10.34
C ARG A 58 24.18 -19.01 11.41
N THR A 59 24.73 -20.21 11.28
CA THR A 59 25.90 -20.60 12.06
C THR A 59 27.11 -19.92 11.44
N VAL A 60 27.76 -19.02 12.18
CA VAL A 60 28.96 -18.31 11.74
C VAL A 60 30.13 -18.67 12.62
N LEU A 61 31.31 -18.79 12.02
CA LEU A 61 32.55 -19.00 12.76
C LEU A 61 33.03 -17.64 13.29
N VAL A 62 33.13 -17.50 14.61
CA VAL A 62 33.68 -16.29 15.25
C VAL A 62 34.78 -16.75 16.19
N ASN A 63 36.02 -16.28 15.96
CA ASN A 63 37.19 -16.63 16.77
C ASN A 63 37.37 -18.15 16.96
N GLY A 64 37.11 -18.95 15.92
CA GLY A 64 37.26 -20.41 15.96
C GLY A 64 36.10 -21.17 16.62
N VAL A 65 35.06 -20.47 17.09
CA VAL A 65 33.86 -21.10 17.69
C VAL A 65 32.65 -20.89 16.78
N TRP A 66 31.88 -21.96 16.57
CA TRP A 66 30.62 -21.89 15.83
C TRP A 66 29.52 -21.28 16.70
N VAL A 67 28.99 -20.13 16.30
CA VAL A 67 27.91 -19.44 17.01
C VAL A 67 26.71 -19.26 16.08
N ARG A 68 25.49 -19.48 16.60
CA ARG A 68 24.26 -19.14 15.86
C ARG A 68 24.00 -17.65 16.00
N ARG A 69 24.02 -16.91 14.88
CA ARG A 69 23.61 -15.50 14.83
C ARG A 69 22.36 -15.36 13.99
N CYS A 70 21.34 -14.76 14.58
CA CYS A 70 20.12 -14.32 13.89
C CYS A 70 20.24 -12.81 13.66
N VAL A 71 19.86 -12.35 12.47
CA VAL A 71 19.80 -10.94 12.06
C VAL A 71 18.37 -10.47 11.94
#